data_AF-A0A6L7IFP4-F1
#
_entry.id   AF-A0A6L7IFP4-F1
#
_cell.length_a   1.000
_cell.length_b   1.000
_cell.length_c   1.000
_cell.angle_alpha   90.00
_cell.angle_beta   90.00
_cell.angle_gamma   90.00
#
_symmetry.space_group_name_H-M   'P 1'
#
loop_
_entity.id
_entity.type
_entity.pdbx_description
1 polymer ?
#
loop_
_entity_poly.entity_id
_entity_poly.type
_entity_poly.pdbx_seq_one_letter_code
_entity_poly.pdbx_strand_id
1 'polypeptide(L)'
;MKIDSEHIVKQSEEFALNIAKQISKITVRPFCEISFHSSEYRDRKTLSNYLHKIPKSDNPLIYIIQIKSPKILSTLIDYFEDYQSANKLKVKNKDRVNLSRYNKTSSDILYVGSSTTDFKTRIKNHLGTEGNRVYSLHLCKWDNCLEYDLNIFAYEVISESNEIIERFIVEILEQQFWDKLSPIFGKRSGL
;
A
#
# COMPACT_ATOMS: atom_id res chain seq x y z
N MET A 1 28.19 24.80 18.45
CA MET A 1 26.86 24.52 19.01
C MET A 1 26.99 23.29 19.91
N LYS A 2 26.67 23.41 21.21
CA LYS A 2 26.70 22.26 22.13
C LYS A 2 25.31 21.64 22.11
N ILE A 3 25.20 20.38 21.68
CA ILE A 3 23.94 19.64 21.67
C ILE A 3 23.80 18.94 23.01
N ASP A 4 22.66 19.12 23.66
CA ASP A 4 22.31 18.41 24.89
C ASP A 4 21.62 17.09 24.55
N SER A 5 22.42 16.03 24.43
CA SER A 5 21.94 14.70 24.06
C SER A 5 21.03 14.06 25.10
N GLU A 6 21.27 14.32 26.40
CA GLU A 6 20.46 13.74 27.48
C GLU A 6 19.04 14.32 27.44
N HIS A 7 18.93 15.63 27.23
CA HIS A 7 17.64 16.27 27.08
C HIS A 7 16.86 15.75 25.86
N ILE A 8 17.54 15.53 24.73
CA ILE A 8 16.92 14.98 23.51
C ILE A 8 16.36 13.56 23.75
N VAL A 9 17.09 12.72 24.48
CA VAL A 9 16.61 11.37 24.82
C VAL A 9 15.33 11.46 25.65
N LYS A 10 15.32 12.31 26.69
CA LYS A 10 14.13 12.50 27.54
C LYS A 10 12.92 13.01 26.74
N GLN A 11 13.12 13.99 25.87
CA GLN A 11 12.05 14.47 24.97
C GLN A 11 11.51 13.37 24.06
N SER A 12 12.38 12.47 23.61
CA SER A 12 12.00 11.35 22.74
C SER A 12 11.14 10.31 23.50
N GLU A 13 11.46 10.05 24.77
CA GLU A 13 10.64 9.18 25.64
C GLU A 13 9.24 9.77 25.86
N GLU A 14 9.16 11.06 26.19
CA GLU A 14 7.89 11.77 26.37
C GLU A 14 7.05 11.75 25.07
N PHE A 15 7.71 11.93 23.93
CA PHE A 15 7.09 11.83 22.61
C PHE A 15 6.53 10.41 22.36
N ALA A 16 7.30 9.36 22.62
CA ALA A 16 6.84 7.98 22.46
C ALA A 16 5.64 7.64 23.35
N LEU A 17 5.65 8.11 24.60
CA LEU A 17 4.52 7.95 25.52
C LEU A 17 3.27 8.68 25.02
N ASN A 18 3.43 9.87 24.42
CA ASN A 18 2.32 10.59 23.81
C ASN A 18 1.74 9.84 22.61
N ILE A 19 2.59 9.28 21.75
CA ILE A 19 2.16 8.43 20.63
C ILE A 19 1.34 7.25 21.13
N ALA A 20 1.82 6.54 22.14
CA ALA A 20 1.12 5.39 22.71
C ALA A 20 -0.28 5.78 23.20
N LYS A 21 -0.40 6.94 23.87
CA LYS A 21 -1.69 7.49 24.29
C LYS A 21 -2.61 7.81 23.10
N GLN A 22 -2.09 8.41 22.04
CA GLN A 22 -2.90 8.67 20.84
C GLN A 22 -3.38 7.37 20.18
N ILE A 23 -2.49 6.39 20.01
CA ILE A 23 -2.83 5.08 19.46
C ILE A 23 -3.90 4.37 20.29
N SER A 24 -3.86 4.50 21.63
CA SER A 24 -4.88 3.89 22.49
C SER A 24 -6.31 4.42 22.30
N LYS A 25 -6.46 5.58 21.64
CA LYS A 25 -7.76 6.18 21.28
C LYS A 25 -8.15 5.92 19.82
N ILE A 26 -7.37 5.13 19.10
CA ILE A 26 -7.64 4.83 17.69
C ILE A 26 -8.38 3.51 17.59
N THR A 27 -9.46 3.54 16.81
CA THR A 27 -10.16 2.35 16.34
C THR A 27 -9.90 2.16 14.84
N VAL A 28 -9.57 0.93 14.46
CA VAL A 28 -9.49 0.51 13.05
C VAL A 28 -10.70 -0.36 12.73
N ARG A 29 -11.52 0.06 11.77
CA ARG A 29 -12.76 -0.66 11.40
C ARG A 29 -12.83 -0.95 9.90
N PRO A 30 -13.49 -2.05 9.47
CA PRO A 30 -13.73 -2.30 8.06
C PRO A 30 -14.45 -1.13 7.39
N PHE A 31 -14.03 -0.77 6.18
CA PHE A 31 -14.60 0.30 5.38
C PHE A 31 -15.26 -0.24 4.12
N CYS A 32 -14.49 -0.92 3.28
CA CYS A 32 -15.01 -1.54 2.06
C CYS A 32 -14.17 -2.74 1.63
N GLU A 33 -14.81 -3.62 0.86
CA GLU A 33 -14.16 -4.68 0.10
C GLU A 33 -14.49 -4.46 -1.38
N ILE A 34 -13.46 -4.49 -2.21
CA ILE A 34 -13.58 -4.24 -3.64
C ILE A 34 -12.93 -5.40 -4.39
N SER A 35 -13.68 -6.03 -5.30
CA SER A 35 -13.14 -7.03 -6.21
C SER A 35 -12.91 -6.44 -7.60
N PHE A 36 -11.73 -6.71 -8.13
CA PHE A 36 -11.39 -6.46 -9.53
C PHE A 36 -11.01 -7.76 -10.21
N HIS A 37 -11.59 -8.00 -11.38
CA HIS A 37 -11.03 -8.95 -12.33
C HIS A 37 -9.94 -8.25 -13.15
N SER A 38 -8.88 -8.97 -13.56
CA SER A 38 -7.70 -8.35 -14.20
C SER A 38 -8.05 -7.59 -15.48
N SER A 39 -9.08 -8.02 -16.21
CA SER A 39 -9.60 -7.31 -17.38
C SER A 39 -10.21 -5.93 -17.07
N GLU A 40 -10.56 -5.63 -15.82
CA GLU A 40 -11.22 -4.37 -15.43
C GLU A 40 -10.24 -3.20 -15.23
N TYR A 41 -8.92 -3.41 -15.31
CA TYR A 41 -7.94 -2.35 -15.06
C TYR A 41 -6.69 -2.37 -15.93
N ARG A 42 -6.68 -3.11 -17.05
CA ARG A 42 -5.52 -3.18 -17.97
C ARG A 42 -5.10 -1.83 -18.53
N ASP A 43 -6.04 -0.90 -18.66
CA ASP A 43 -5.75 0.47 -19.07
C ASP A 43 -6.66 1.49 -18.37
N ARG A 44 -6.31 2.77 -18.52
CA ARG A 44 -7.00 3.88 -17.86
C ARG A 44 -8.47 4.01 -18.30
N LYS A 45 -8.77 3.79 -19.57
CA LYS A 45 -10.14 3.88 -20.10
C LYS A 45 -10.99 2.77 -19.52
N THR A 46 -10.47 1.55 -19.48
CA THR A 46 -11.16 0.41 -18.89
C THR A 46 -11.41 0.62 -17.39
N LEU A 47 -10.37 0.98 -16.62
CA LEU A 47 -10.53 1.22 -15.18
C LEU A 47 -11.54 2.34 -14.87
N SER A 48 -11.64 3.37 -15.72
CA SER A 48 -12.55 4.49 -15.48
C SER A 48 -14.01 4.05 -15.29
N ASN A 49 -14.43 2.98 -15.97
CA ASN A 49 -15.77 2.40 -15.85
C ASN A 49 -16.01 1.74 -14.48
N TYR A 50 -14.95 1.37 -13.77
CA TYR A 50 -15.00 0.63 -12.50
C TYR A 50 -14.56 1.46 -11.28
N LEU A 51 -14.16 2.74 -11.47
CA LEU A 51 -13.77 3.63 -10.37
C LEU A 51 -14.91 3.95 -9.39
N HIS A 52 -16.16 3.69 -9.77
CA HIS A 52 -17.32 3.80 -8.90
C HIS A 52 -17.30 2.75 -7.77
N LYS A 53 -16.60 1.62 -7.96
CA LYS A 53 -16.39 0.59 -6.93
C LYS A 53 -15.56 1.09 -5.75
N ILE A 54 -14.79 2.17 -5.93
CA ILE A 54 -13.90 2.73 -4.90
C ILE A 54 -14.60 3.91 -4.20
N PRO A 55 -15.20 3.69 -3.01
CA PRO A 55 -15.84 4.76 -2.26
C PRO A 55 -14.81 5.79 -1.76
N LYS A 56 -15.29 7.00 -1.50
CA LYS A 56 -14.49 8.05 -0.86
C LYS A 56 -14.58 7.88 0.66
N SER A 57 -13.45 8.03 1.34
CA SER A 57 -13.36 8.16 2.79
C SER A 57 -12.80 9.54 3.12
N ASP A 58 -13.29 10.16 4.19
CA ASP A 58 -12.69 11.37 4.76
C ASP A 58 -11.69 11.02 5.89
N ASN A 59 -11.65 9.76 6.32
CA ASN A 59 -10.69 9.22 7.28
C ASN A 59 -9.48 8.60 6.58
N PRO A 60 -8.28 8.59 7.21
CA PRO A 60 -7.18 7.78 6.75
C PRO A 60 -7.54 6.31 6.62
N LEU A 61 -7.00 5.64 5.61
CA LEU A 61 -7.25 4.24 5.33
C LEU A 61 -5.97 3.41 5.43
N ILE A 62 -6.08 2.22 6.00
CA ILE A 62 -5.17 1.09 5.73
C ILE A 62 -5.84 0.22 4.69
N TYR A 63 -5.10 -0.22 3.67
CA TYR A 63 -5.62 -1.13 2.64
C TYR A 63 -4.69 -2.30 2.38
N ILE A 64 -5.30 -3.40 1.98
CA ILE A 64 -4.68 -4.69 1.68
C ILE A 64 -5.10 -5.07 0.27
N ILE A 65 -4.14 -5.46 -0.56
CA ILE A 65 -4.37 -6.05 -1.89
C ILE A 65 -4.03 -7.53 -1.81
N GLN A 66 -5.02 -8.39 -2.04
CA GLN A 66 -4.90 -9.86 -1.97
C GLN A 66 -5.22 -10.47 -3.33
N ILE A 67 -4.48 -11.51 -3.71
CA ILE A 67 -4.83 -12.34 -4.87
C ILE A 67 -5.87 -13.38 -4.48
N LYS A 68 -6.95 -13.53 -5.25
CA LYS A 68 -7.98 -14.56 -5.01
C LYS A 68 -7.64 -15.92 -5.62
N SER A 69 -6.67 -15.94 -6.53
CA SER A 69 -6.30 -17.13 -7.31
C SER A 69 -4.91 -17.66 -6.91
N PRO A 70 -4.73 -18.37 -5.78
CA PRO A 70 -3.42 -18.88 -5.37
C PRO A 70 -2.67 -19.67 -6.45
N LYS A 71 -3.40 -20.38 -7.31
CA LYS A 71 -2.82 -21.19 -8.40
C LYS A 71 -2.08 -20.36 -9.46
N ILE A 72 -2.48 -19.11 -9.67
CA ILE A 72 -1.85 -18.22 -10.67
C ILE A 72 -0.73 -17.37 -10.06
N LEU A 73 -0.62 -17.36 -8.73
CA LEU A 73 0.31 -16.48 -8.03
C LEU A 73 1.75 -16.75 -8.44
N SER A 74 2.19 -18.01 -8.53
CA SER A 74 3.56 -18.33 -8.96
C SER A 74 3.87 -17.76 -10.34
N THR A 75 2.98 -17.95 -11.32
CA THR A 75 3.13 -17.41 -12.68
C THR A 75 3.13 -15.89 -12.68
N LEU A 76 2.27 -15.25 -11.87
CA LEU A 76 2.24 -13.80 -11.73
C LEU A 76 3.57 -13.26 -11.17
N ILE A 77 4.17 -13.97 -10.20
CA ILE A 77 5.49 -13.63 -9.65
C ILE A 77 6.60 -13.83 -10.69
N ASP A 78 6.58 -14.90 -11.49
CA ASP A 78 7.55 -15.11 -12.57
C ASP A 78 7.52 -13.93 -13.56
N TYR A 79 6.33 -13.49 -13.98
CA TYR A 79 6.17 -12.32 -14.84
C TYR A 79 6.69 -11.02 -14.21
N PHE A 80 6.48 -10.85 -12.89
CA PHE A 80 7.07 -9.72 -12.18
C PHE A 80 8.60 -9.76 -12.20
N GLU A 81 9.22 -10.92 -11.96
CA GLU A 81 10.68 -11.08 -11.92
C GLU A 81 11.32 -10.79 -13.29
N ASP A 82 10.72 -11.30 -14.36
CA ASP A 82 11.10 -11.02 -15.74
C ASP A 82 10.99 -9.52 -16.07
N TYR A 83 9.83 -8.93 -15.77
CA TYR A 83 9.59 -7.51 -15.99
C TYR A 83 10.55 -6.63 -15.17
N GLN A 84 10.77 -6.97 -13.89
CA GLN A 84 11.67 -6.22 -13.02
C GLN A 84 13.09 -6.22 -13.58
N SER A 85 13.55 -7.36 -14.10
CA SER A 85 14.87 -7.51 -14.72
C SER A 85 15.01 -6.62 -15.96
N ALA A 86 14.02 -6.65 -16.86
CA ALA A 86 14.00 -5.76 -18.03
C ALA A 86 13.86 -4.27 -17.64
N ASN A 87 13.05 -3.95 -16.64
CA ASN A 87 12.82 -2.59 -16.17
C ASN A 87 14.06 -1.94 -15.53
N LYS A 88 15.00 -2.72 -14.98
CA LYS A 88 16.28 -2.20 -14.48
C LYS A 88 17.17 -1.64 -15.59
N LEU A 89 17.00 -2.10 -16.83
CA LEU A 89 17.74 -1.62 -18.01
C LEU A 89 17.22 -0.26 -18.52
N LYS A 90 16.03 0.16 -18.08
CA LYS A 90 15.40 1.44 -18.46
C LYS A 90 16.00 2.62 -17.70
N VAL A 91 15.87 3.81 -18.28
CA VAL A 91 16.39 5.07 -17.72
C VAL A 91 15.48 5.60 -16.61
N LYS A 92 16.07 5.87 -15.43
CA LYS A 92 15.36 6.46 -14.29
C LYS A 92 14.69 7.77 -14.69
N ASN A 93 13.47 8.01 -14.22
CA ASN A 93 12.66 9.22 -14.45
C ASN A 93 12.21 9.46 -15.90
N LYS A 94 12.57 8.60 -16.85
CA LYS A 94 12.14 8.64 -18.25
C LYS A 94 11.13 7.52 -18.53
N ASP A 95 11.59 6.29 -18.63
CA ASP A 95 10.81 5.12 -19.04
C ASP A 95 10.79 4.02 -17.97
N ARG A 96 11.66 4.09 -16.96
CA ARG A 96 11.66 3.16 -15.83
C ARG A 96 10.43 3.34 -14.94
N VAL A 97 9.82 2.21 -14.57
CA VAL A 97 8.72 2.13 -13.60
C VAL A 97 9.27 1.93 -12.19
N ASN A 98 8.79 2.72 -11.24
CA ASN A 98 9.10 2.56 -9.82
C ASN A 98 8.23 1.46 -9.21
N LEU A 99 8.74 0.23 -9.22
CA LEU A 99 8.08 -0.96 -8.69
C LEU A 99 8.23 -1.06 -7.17
N SER A 100 7.20 -1.55 -6.48
CA SER A 100 7.28 -1.95 -5.08
C SER A 100 8.43 -2.92 -4.83
N ARG A 101 9.03 -2.86 -3.64
CA ARG A 101 10.01 -3.84 -3.19
C ARG A 101 9.37 -5.22 -3.17
N TYR A 102 10.09 -6.22 -3.64
CA TYR A 102 9.67 -7.63 -3.61
C TYR A 102 10.32 -8.33 -2.41
N ASN A 103 9.49 -8.96 -1.57
CA ASN A 103 9.86 -9.51 -0.27
C ASN A 103 10.03 -11.04 -0.27
N LYS A 104 9.64 -11.73 -1.36
CA LYS A 104 9.78 -13.19 -1.52
C LYS A 104 9.12 -14.00 -0.40
N THR A 105 7.94 -13.56 0.06
CA THR A 105 7.14 -14.28 1.05
C THR A 105 6.20 -15.28 0.38
N SER A 106 5.66 -16.23 1.14
CA SER A 106 4.65 -17.20 0.67
C SER A 106 3.21 -16.75 0.93
N SER A 107 2.98 -15.44 1.10
CA SER A 107 1.68 -14.86 1.40
C SER A 107 0.81 -14.79 0.14
N ASP A 108 -0.51 -14.80 0.29
CA ASP A 108 -1.47 -14.44 -0.77
C ASP A 108 -1.77 -12.92 -0.79
N ILE A 109 -1.23 -12.18 0.18
CA ILE A 109 -1.30 -10.73 0.23
C ILE A 109 -0.21 -10.15 -0.67
N LEU A 110 -0.62 -9.47 -1.74
CA LEU A 110 0.30 -8.78 -2.64
C LEU A 110 0.90 -7.54 -1.99
N TYR A 111 0.09 -6.74 -1.28
CA TYR A 111 0.54 -5.44 -0.78
C TYR A 111 -0.28 -4.96 0.41
N VAL A 112 0.37 -4.27 1.35
CA VAL A 112 -0.24 -3.49 2.42
C VAL A 112 0.22 -2.05 2.29
N GLY A 113 -0.70 -1.09 2.42
CA GLY A 113 -0.35 0.32 2.46
C GLY A 113 -1.41 1.18 3.13
N SER A 114 -1.11 2.47 3.24
CA SER A 114 -2.03 3.47 3.76
C SER A 114 -2.30 4.62 2.80
N SER A 115 -3.38 5.35 3.06
CA SER A 115 -3.76 6.56 2.36
C SER A 115 -4.37 7.56 3.33
N THR A 116 -3.75 8.74 3.48
CA THR A 116 -4.29 9.85 4.28
C THR A 116 -5.03 10.89 3.44
N THR A 117 -4.99 10.79 2.10
CA THR A 117 -5.55 11.81 1.19
C THR A 117 -6.43 11.19 0.10
N ASP A 118 -5.82 10.60 -0.93
CA ASP A 118 -6.54 10.10 -2.12
C ASP A 118 -6.35 8.60 -2.31
N PHE A 119 -7.25 7.83 -1.69
CA PHE A 119 -7.26 6.38 -1.79
C PHE A 119 -7.47 5.88 -3.22
N LYS A 120 -8.32 6.56 -4.00
CA LYS A 120 -8.61 6.19 -5.38
C LYS A 120 -7.35 6.30 -6.23
N THR A 121 -6.60 7.39 -6.10
CA THR A 121 -5.31 7.55 -6.79
C THR A 121 -4.29 6.51 -6.34
N ARG A 122 -4.24 6.13 -5.06
CA ARG A 122 -3.39 5.03 -4.58
C ARG A 122 -3.73 3.72 -5.30
N ILE A 123 -5.00 3.35 -5.36
CA ILE A 123 -5.43 2.13 -6.08
C ILE A 123 -5.08 2.20 -7.56
N LYS A 124 -5.32 3.33 -8.24
CA LYS A 124 -4.93 3.47 -9.66
C LYS A 124 -3.43 3.30 -9.90
N ASN A 125 -2.57 3.78 -8.98
CA ASN A 125 -1.13 3.53 -9.04
C ASN A 125 -0.83 2.03 -8.92
N HIS A 126 -1.39 1.34 -7.91
CA HIS A 126 -1.19 -0.09 -7.73
C HIS A 126 -1.68 -0.92 -8.93
N LEU A 127 -2.83 -0.59 -9.51
CA LEU A 127 -3.34 -1.26 -10.70
C LEU A 127 -2.51 -0.92 -11.96
N GLY A 128 -1.77 0.19 -11.96
CA GLY A 128 -0.81 0.56 -13.01
C GLY A 128 -1.32 1.58 -14.04
N THR A 129 -2.49 2.17 -13.85
CA THR A 129 -3.11 3.12 -14.80
C THR A 129 -2.73 4.59 -14.59
N GLU A 130 -1.90 4.84 -13.58
CA GLU A 130 -1.26 6.13 -13.30
C GLU A 130 0.21 6.17 -13.73
N GLY A 131 0.86 7.31 -13.47
CA GLY A 131 2.25 7.57 -13.82
C GLY A 131 3.24 6.56 -13.24
N ASN A 132 4.43 6.46 -13.86
CA ASN A 132 5.46 5.46 -13.54
C ASN A 132 6.32 5.80 -12.31
N ARG A 133 6.12 6.97 -11.70
CA ARG A 133 7.06 7.57 -10.73
C ARG A 133 6.73 7.25 -9.27
N VAL A 134 5.49 6.87 -8.96
CA VAL A 134 5.11 6.46 -7.61
C VAL A 134 5.50 5.01 -7.41
N TYR A 135 6.21 4.71 -6.32
CA TYR A 135 6.48 3.32 -5.94
C TYR A 135 5.16 2.61 -5.62
N SER A 136 4.80 1.63 -6.43
CA SER A 136 3.58 0.85 -6.29
C SER A 136 3.69 -0.48 -7.05
N LEU A 137 2.65 -1.30 -7.03
CA LEU A 137 2.65 -2.58 -7.74
C LEU A 137 2.75 -2.37 -9.26
N HIS A 138 1.97 -1.44 -9.83
CA HIS A 138 1.81 -1.26 -11.28
C HIS A 138 1.37 -2.52 -12.03
N LEU A 139 0.41 -3.27 -11.48
CA LEU A 139 0.02 -4.62 -11.93
C LEU A 139 -0.14 -4.78 -13.46
N CYS A 140 -0.92 -3.93 -14.12
CA CYS A 140 -1.19 -4.06 -15.56
C CYS A 140 0.04 -3.85 -16.47
N LYS A 141 1.18 -3.42 -15.92
CA LYS A 141 2.42 -3.23 -16.70
C LYS A 141 3.22 -4.52 -16.85
N TRP A 142 2.93 -5.52 -16.03
CA TRP A 142 3.73 -6.75 -15.96
C TRP A 142 2.90 -8.02 -15.73
N ASP A 143 1.59 -7.92 -15.54
CA ASP A 143 0.72 -9.09 -15.40
C ASP A 143 0.55 -9.92 -16.68
N ASN A 144 1.13 -9.46 -17.80
CA ASN A 144 1.20 -10.16 -19.08
C ASN A 144 -0.15 -10.70 -19.57
N CYS A 145 -1.23 -9.93 -19.35
CA CYS A 145 -2.60 -10.31 -19.71
C CYS A 145 -3.09 -11.61 -19.04
N LEU A 146 -2.54 -11.97 -17.89
CA LEU A 146 -3.03 -13.08 -17.07
C LEU A 146 -4.46 -12.80 -16.58
N GLU A 147 -5.29 -13.82 -16.53
CA GLU A 147 -6.66 -13.76 -16.01
C GLU A 147 -6.68 -14.14 -14.52
N TYR A 148 -7.14 -13.22 -13.67
CA TYR A 148 -7.18 -13.42 -12.23
C TYR A 148 -8.08 -12.39 -11.54
N ASP A 149 -8.50 -12.71 -10.32
CA ASP A 149 -9.23 -11.81 -9.44
C ASP A 149 -8.32 -11.32 -8.32
N LEU A 150 -8.50 -10.06 -7.95
CA LEU A 150 -7.92 -9.46 -6.75
C LEU A 150 -8.99 -8.84 -5.88
N ASN A 151 -8.73 -8.86 -4.58
CA ASN A 151 -9.51 -8.14 -3.58
C ASN A 151 -8.70 -7.00 -2.98
N ILE A 152 -9.38 -5.89 -2.75
CA ILE A 152 -8.88 -4.76 -1.99
C ILE A 152 -9.77 -4.60 -0.76
N PHE A 153 -9.18 -4.81 0.41
CA PHE A 153 -9.85 -4.53 1.69
C PHE A 153 -9.33 -3.20 2.20
N ALA A 154 -10.23 -2.31 2.60
CA ALA A 154 -9.86 -1.05 3.24
C ALA A 154 -10.47 -0.96 4.64
N TYR A 155 -9.72 -0.34 5.54
CA TYR A 155 -10.09 -0.11 6.93
C TYR A 155 -9.89 1.36 7.26
N GLU A 156 -10.90 1.99 7.85
CA GLU A 156 -10.79 3.35 8.37
C GLU A 156 -10.02 3.36 9.68
N VAL A 157 -9.12 4.34 9.80
CA VAL A 157 -8.46 4.70 11.05
C VAL A 157 -9.19 5.91 11.63
N ILE A 158 -9.77 5.75 12.82
CA ILE A 158 -10.66 6.75 13.44
C ILE A 158 -10.16 7.06 14.84
N SER A 159 -10.13 8.34 15.19
CA SER A 159 -9.88 8.79 16.57
C SER A 159 -11.19 8.92 17.33
N GLU A 160 -11.27 8.32 18.50
CA GLU A 160 -12.44 8.41 19.39
C GLU A 160 -12.59 9.80 20.04
N SER A 161 -11.52 10.61 20.04
CA SER A 161 -11.51 11.96 20.61
C SER A 161 -11.65 13.08 19.58
N ASN A 162 -11.99 12.77 18.32
CA ASN A 162 -12.02 13.71 17.18
C ASN A 162 -10.67 14.44 16.93
N GLU A 163 -9.57 13.93 17.49
CA GLU A 163 -8.24 14.46 17.23
C GLU A 163 -7.78 14.10 15.80
N ILE A 164 -7.02 15.00 15.17
CA ILE A 164 -6.43 14.75 13.85
C ILE A 164 -5.43 13.59 13.99
N ILE A 165 -5.63 12.55 13.19
CA ILE A 165 -4.72 11.40 13.18
C ILE A 165 -3.49 11.76 12.38
N GLU A 166 -2.37 11.88 13.07
CA GLU A 166 -1.09 12.19 12.43
C GLU A 166 -0.65 11.06 11.49
N ARG A 167 -0.04 11.44 10.37
CA ARG A 167 0.37 10.49 9.32
C ARG A 167 1.28 9.38 9.85
N PHE A 168 2.21 9.69 10.75
CA PHE A 168 3.14 8.69 11.27
C PHE A 168 2.40 7.61 12.09
N ILE A 169 1.27 7.93 12.72
CA ILE A 169 0.46 6.95 13.45
C ILE A 169 -0.18 5.96 12.47
N VAL A 170 -0.71 6.47 11.36
CA VAL A 170 -1.22 5.63 10.27
C VAL A 170 -0.11 4.73 9.73
N GLU A 171 1.12 5.26 9.58
CA GLU A 171 2.28 4.47 9.15
C GLU A 171 2.69 3.39 10.17
N ILE A 172 2.62 3.66 11.49
CA ILE A 172 2.83 2.65 12.55
C ILE A 172 1.80 1.52 12.41
N LEU A 173 0.52 1.87 12.26
CA LEU A 173 -0.55 0.88 12.08
C LEU A 173 -0.36 0.08 10.79
N GLU A 174 -0.01 0.74 9.68
CA GLU A 174 0.35 0.08 8.42
C GLU A 174 1.45 -0.96 8.63
N GLN A 175 2.49 -0.64 9.42
CA GLN A 175 3.56 -1.60 9.72
C GLN A 175 3.07 -2.80 10.52
N GLN A 176 2.14 -2.63 11.47
CA GLN A 176 1.57 -3.77 12.21
C GLN A 176 0.78 -4.71 11.28
N PHE A 177 0.04 -4.15 10.32
CA PHE A 177 -0.62 -4.94 9.27
C PHE A 177 0.40 -5.63 8.37
N TRP A 178 1.46 -4.91 7.97
CA TRP A 178 2.54 -5.46 7.14
C TRP A 178 3.23 -6.64 7.82
N ASP A 179 3.61 -6.50 9.10
CA ASP A 179 4.27 -7.54 9.88
C ASP A 179 3.39 -8.78 10.03
N LYS A 180 2.10 -8.57 10.32
CA LYS A 180 1.13 -9.66 10.47
C LYS A 180 0.86 -10.41 9.17
N LEU A 181 0.80 -9.72 8.03
CA LEU A 181 0.35 -10.27 6.75
C LEU A 181 1.51 -10.69 5.84
N SER A 182 2.72 -10.22 6.11
CA SER A 182 3.95 -10.55 5.37
C SER A 182 3.76 -10.44 3.85
N PRO A 183 3.34 -9.27 3.31
CA PRO A 183 2.94 -9.15 1.92
C PRO A 183 4.12 -9.39 0.96
N ILE A 184 3.80 -9.94 -0.21
CA ILE A 184 4.79 -10.28 -1.24
C ILE A 184 5.53 -9.05 -1.74
N PHE A 185 4.84 -7.91 -1.82
CA PHE A 185 5.39 -6.63 -2.23
C PHE A 185 5.17 -5.52 -1.19
N GLY A 186 6.00 -4.49 -1.29
CA GLY A 186 5.97 -3.32 -0.40
C GLY A 186 7.18 -3.28 0.51
N LYS A 187 7.36 -2.16 1.19
CA LYS A 187 8.52 -1.94 2.06
C LYS A 187 8.05 -1.96 3.52
N ARG A 188 8.67 -2.80 4.34
CA ARG A 188 8.69 -2.60 5.79
C ARG A 188 9.47 -1.33 6.09
N SER A 189 8.81 -0.32 6.63
CA SER A 189 9.46 0.90 7.11
C SER A 189 10.31 0.56 8.33
N GLY A 190 11.44 1.24 8.50
CA GLY A 190 12.38 0.99 9.60
C GLY A 190 12.05 1.78 10.86
N LEU A 191 10.77 1.83 11.23
CA LEU A 191 10.33 2.42 12.49
C LEU A 191 10.78 1.55 13.66
#